data_AF-A0A2E7WFF2-F1
#
_entry.id   AF-A0A2E7WFF2-F1
#
_cell.length_a   1.000
_cell.length_b   1.000
_cell.length_c   1.000
_cell.angle_alpha   90.00
_cell.angle_beta   90.00
_cell.angle_gamma   90.00
#
_symmetry.space_group_name_H-M   'P 1'
#
loop_
_entity.id
_entity.type
_entity.pdbx_description
1 polymer ?
#
loop_
_entity_poly.entity_id
_entity_poly.type
_entity_poly.pdbx_seq_one_letter_code
_entity_poly.pdbx_strand_id
1 'polypeptide(L)'
;MSQKIKKLENLNKLKQEGLCTYHMDKDACGVGVVANIKGKKSNTIVQNALEVLVNLEHRGACGCDPETGDGAGITIQIPDKFIRKEFENLSIDLPKQGSYATGIIFLPSENSLREKILDIINSVIKSSDTGLIRLKDVPTNPDAIGEWSRDAMPSIKQIFIENIKNMHDKDFSKELYILRKRIEKKVEELKDNKNKLIIENEFYFCSLSNKIIIYKGLLKTEQVSNFYLDLKSSDIESCFGLVHSRFSTNTLGSWKLAHPYRMLAHNGEINTVRGNRNWIKAKEQNLVSEKFPNNKDILPICEEDASDTASLANVFELLFHGGRSIEHISGQKVDVAKAIAEEAANPQAKGASLIAKFEASNDELALALYQFIGEGRAEVVWNKMADCIEDSFIATRYAKIGSDEGFHSKIGAKKLVDLCVDAETQARAEALAHEI
;
A
#
# COMPACT_ATOMS: atom_id res chain seq x y z
N MET A 1 25.97 21.38 4.32
CA MET A 1 25.02 20.30 4.61
C MET A 1 23.64 20.96 4.70
N SER A 2 22.68 20.57 3.86
CA SER A 2 21.36 21.23 3.82
C SER A 2 20.65 21.12 5.18
N GLN A 3 19.86 22.13 5.57
CA GLN A 3 18.99 22.06 6.77
C GLN A 3 18.13 20.79 6.77
N LYS A 4 17.70 20.33 5.59
CA LYS A 4 16.94 19.08 5.41
C LYS A 4 17.71 17.83 5.83
N ILE A 5 19.00 17.73 5.46
CA ILE A 5 19.88 16.61 5.86
C ILE A 5 20.04 16.59 7.38
N LYS A 6 20.27 17.75 7.99
CA LYS A 6 20.41 17.86 9.46
C LYS A 6 19.11 17.46 10.19
N LYS A 7 17.93 17.80 9.63
CA LYS A 7 16.63 17.33 10.15
C LYS A 7 16.51 15.81 10.07
N LEU A 8 16.85 15.20 8.92
CA LEU A 8 16.84 13.75 8.75
C LEU A 8 17.84 13.05 9.69
N GLU A 9 19.05 13.59 9.87
CA GLU A 9 20.04 13.04 10.81
C GLU A 9 19.54 13.07 12.25
N ASN A 10 18.90 14.17 12.66
CA ASN A 10 18.26 14.28 13.97
C ASN A 10 17.15 13.24 14.13
N LEU A 11 16.29 13.02 13.12
CA LEU A 11 15.26 11.97 13.12
C LEU A 11 15.88 10.58 13.30
N ASN A 12 16.99 10.30 12.60
CA ASN A 12 17.69 9.02 12.72
C ASN A 12 18.32 8.84 14.11
N LYS A 13 18.85 9.92 14.71
CA LYS A 13 19.37 9.89 16.08
C LYS A 13 18.27 9.61 17.10
N LEU A 14 17.12 10.27 16.98
CA LEU A 14 15.94 10.01 17.82
C LEU A 14 15.45 8.55 17.68
N LYS A 15 15.52 7.98 16.47
CA LYS A 15 15.24 6.55 16.23
C LYS A 15 16.21 5.65 17.02
N GLN A 16 17.51 5.95 16.98
CA GLN A 16 18.54 5.17 17.69
C GLN A 16 18.39 5.26 19.23
N GLU A 17 17.89 6.39 19.74
CA GLU A 17 17.63 6.60 21.17
C GLU A 17 16.28 6.02 21.64
N GLY A 18 15.50 5.38 20.74
CA GLY A 18 14.26 4.69 21.08
C GLY A 18 13.04 5.61 21.23
N LEU A 19 13.17 6.90 20.92
CA LEU A 19 12.10 7.90 21.01
C LEU A 19 11.07 7.79 19.87
N CYS A 20 11.40 7.06 18.81
CA CYS A 20 10.51 6.80 17.69
C CYS A 20 10.85 5.43 17.09
N THR A 21 9.93 4.47 17.15
CA THR A 21 10.11 3.12 16.60
C THR A 21 8.95 2.78 15.68
N TYR A 22 9.23 2.31 14.46
CA TYR A 22 8.25 1.90 13.44
C TYR A 22 7.23 0.83 13.89
N HIS A 23 7.37 0.32 15.11
CA HIS A 23 6.61 -0.81 15.68
C HIS A 23 5.59 -0.37 16.74
N MET A 24 5.27 0.93 16.79
CA MET A 24 4.23 1.46 17.66
C MET A 24 3.40 2.45 16.84
N ASP A 25 2.59 1.97 15.90
CA ASP A 25 1.55 2.77 15.24
C ASP A 25 0.19 2.39 15.87
N LYS A 26 -0.49 3.34 16.55
CA LYS A 26 -1.84 3.07 17.10
C LYS A 26 -2.91 3.10 16.00
N ASP A 27 -3.86 2.18 16.12
CA ASP A 27 -4.99 2.01 15.22
C ASP A 27 -6.00 3.15 15.29
N ALA A 28 -5.96 4.05 14.29
CA ALA A 28 -7.07 4.94 14.01
C ALA A 28 -7.24 5.29 12.52
N CYS A 29 -6.51 4.66 11.57
CA CYS A 29 -6.57 5.04 10.15
C CYS A 29 -8.02 4.95 9.56
N GLY A 30 -8.26 5.69 8.48
CA GLY A 30 -9.47 5.61 7.68
C GLY A 30 -9.23 4.97 6.32
N VAL A 31 -10.11 4.08 5.87
CA VAL A 31 -10.08 3.51 4.50
C VAL A 31 -11.48 3.58 3.91
N GLY A 32 -11.56 3.91 2.61
CA GLY A 32 -12.82 3.95 1.89
C GLY A 32 -12.65 3.57 0.42
N VAL A 33 -13.71 3.00 -0.17
CA VAL A 33 -13.80 2.77 -1.61
C VAL A 33 -15.14 3.27 -2.12
N VAL A 34 -15.08 3.95 -3.26
CA VAL A 34 -16.25 4.20 -4.11
C VAL A 34 -16.03 3.47 -5.42
N ALA A 35 -17.00 2.66 -5.86
CA ALA A 35 -16.90 1.91 -7.10
C ALA A 35 -18.23 1.91 -7.86
N ASN A 36 -18.15 1.95 -9.18
CA ASN A 36 -19.26 1.70 -10.07
C ASN A 36 -19.33 0.20 -10.37
N ILE A 37 -20.35 -0.47 -9.85
CA ILE A 37 -20.54 -1.92 -9.96
C ILE A 37 -20.59 -2.41 -11.42
N LYS A 38 -20.96 -1.54 -12.39
CA LYS A 38 -21.01 -1.87 -13.83
C LYS A 38 -19.73 -1.48 -14.59
N GLY A 39 -18.65 -1.11 -13.89
CA GLY A 39 -17.38 -0.70 -14.48
C GLY A 39 -17.43 0.63 -15.25
N LYS A 40 -18.53 1.41 -15.14
CA LYS A 40 -18.64 2.69 -15.84
C LYS A 40 -17.76 3.74 -15.18
N LYS A 41 -16.82 4.28 -15.95
CA LYS A 41 -15.92 5.35 -15.52
C LYS A 41 -16.64 6.68 -15.49
N SER A 42 -16.39 7.48 -14.46
CA SER A 42 -16.84 8.88 -14.41
C SER A 42 -15.98 9.68 -13.45
N ASN A 43 -15.94 11.00 -13.64
CA ASN A 43 -15.31 11.91 -12.71
C ASN A 43 -16.03 11.93 -11.36
N THR A 44 -17.36 11.75 -11.35
CA THR A 44 -18.17 11.67 -10.13
C THR A 44 -17.68 10.58 -9.17
N ILE A 45 -17.23 9.42 -9.66
CA ILE A 45 -16.67 8.38 -8.79
C ILE A 45 -15.39 8.85 -8.09
N VAL A 46 -14.54 9.59 -8.80
CA VAL A 46 -13.30 10.15 -8.24
C VAL A 46 -13.60 11.24 -7.21
N GLN A 47 -14.54 12.15 -7.52
CA GLN A 47 -14.95 13.19 -6.58
C GLN A 47 -15.61 12.62 -5.33
N ASN A 48 -16.49 11.61 -5.47
CA ASN A 48 -17.09 10.92 -4.33
C ASN A 48 -16.05 10.20 -3.47
N ALA A 49 -15.01 9.60 -4.08
CA ALA A 49 -13.93 8.98 -3.32
C ALA A 49 -13.12 10.02 -2.53
N LEU A 50 -12.84 11.18 -3.12
CA LEU A 50 -12.20 12.31 -2.44
C LEU A 50 -13.09 12.87 -1.32
N GLU A 51 -14.40 12.93 -1.50
CA GLU A 51 -15.34 13.32 -0.45
C GLU A 51 -15.35 12.31 0.71
N VAL A 52 -15.33 11.01 0.41
CA VAL A 52 -15.15 9.97 1.43
C VAL A 52 -13.84 10.18 2.20
N LEU A 53 -12.74 10.51 1.49
CA LEU A 53 -11.46 10.80 2.13
C LEU A 53 -11.57 11.97 3.11
N VAL A 54 -12.16 13.09 2.70
CA VAL A 54 -12.41 14.26 3.57
C VAL A 54 -13.24 13.88 4.80
N ASN A 55 -14.27 13.06 4.62
CA ASN A 55 -15.11 12.60 5.73
C ASN A 55 -14.38 11.65 6.70
N LEU A 56 -13.19 11.14 6.33
CA LEU A 56 -12.32 10.35 7.20
C LEU A 56 -11.31 11.22 7.99
N GLU A 57 -11.32 12.55 7.87
CA GLU A 57 -10.38 13.43 8.59
C GLU A 57 -10.43 13.24 10.11
N HIS A 58 -11.61 12.99 10.67
CA HIS A 58 -11.78 12.70 12.11
C HIS A 58 -11.05 11.43 12.60
N ARG A 59 -10.54 10.62 11.66
CA ARG A 59 -9.72 9.43 11.88
C ARG A 59 -8.24 9.65 11.51
N GLY A 60 -7.91 10.77 10.87
CA GLY A 60 -6.54 11.16 10.60
C GLY A 60 -5.87 11.75 11.84
N ALA A 61 -4.54 11.68 11.89
CA ALA A 61 -3.77 12.50 12.82
C ALA A 61 -3.21 13.73 12.10
N CYS A 62 -3.17 14.84 12.83
CA CYS A 62 -2.41 16.02 12.46
C CYS A 62 -1.06 15.98 13.19
N GLY A 63 0.00 16.39 12.49
CA GLY A 63 1.34 16.53 13.06
C GLY A 63 1.46 17.72 14.01
N CYS A 64 2.69 18.03 14.42
CA CYS A 64 2.98 19.16 15.32
C CYS A 64 2.67 20.53 14.69
N ASP A 65 2.75 20.63 13.36
CA ASP A 65 2.19 21.70 12.56
C ASP A 65 0.74 21.34 12.22
N PRO A 66 -0.26 22.19 12.58
CA PRO A 66 -1.66 21.94 12.30
C PRO A 66 -1.96 21.63 10.84
N GLU A 67 -1.15 22.09 9.89
CA GLU A 67 -1.33 21.90 8.44
C GLU A 67 -0.58 20.68 7.87
N THR A 68 0.13 19.93 8.70
CA THR A 68 0.84 18.72 8.30
C THR A 68 0.02 17.48 8.69
N GLY A 69 -0.44 16.70 7.71
CA GLY A 69 -1.12 15.42 7.95
C GLY A 69 -0.16 14.23 7.95
N ASP A 70 -0.53 13.13 8.61
CA ASP A 70 0.30 11.91 8.72
C ASP A 70 0.36 11.06 7.43
N GLY A 71 -0.51 11.37 6.48
CA GLY A 71 -0.49 10.81 5.13
C GLY A 71 -1.89 10.53 4.62
N ALA A 72 -2.14 10.90 3.36
CA ALA A 72 -3.40 10.61 2.68
C ALA A 72 -3.15 10.35 1.21
N GLY A 73 -4.08 9.64 0.57
CA GLY A 73 -4.00 9.37 -0.85
C GLY A 73 -5.20 8.68 -1.45
N ILE A 74 -5.16 8.55 -2.77
CA ILE A 74 -6.17 7.92 -3.61
C ILE A 74 -5.51 7.05 -4.70
N THR A 75 -6.03 5.84 -4.89
CA THR A 75 -5.79 5.00 -6.07
C THR A 75 -6.98 5.11 -7.00
N ILE A 76 -6.72 5.38 -8.28
CA ILE A 76 -7.72 5.35 -9.35
C ILE A 76 -7.19 4.51 -10.52
N GLN A 77 -8.08 4.11 -11.42
CA GLN A 77 -7.65 3.67 -12.76
C GLN A 77 -6.91 4.79 -13.49
N ILE A 78 -5.97 4.40 -14.36
CA ILE A 78 -5.29 5.34 -15.25
C ILE A 78 -6.33 6.12 -16.09
N PRO A 79 -6.39 7.46 -15.96
CA PRO A 79 -7.38 8.26 -16.67
C PRO A 79 -6.90 8.54 -18.11
N ASP A 80 -7.00 7.53 -18.99
CA ASP A 80 -6.51 7.58 -20.39
C ASP A 80 -7.00 8.81 -21.16
N LYS A 81 -8.29 9.18 -21.03
CA LYS A 81 -8.88 10.37 -21.65
C LYS A 81 -8.15 11.67 -21.27
N PHE A 82 -7.90 11.88 -19.97
CA PHE A 82 -7.17 13.04 -19.47
C PHE A 82 -5.73 13.04 -20.02
N ILE A 83 -5.04 11.91 -19.93
CA ILE A 83 -3.65 11.78 -20.35
C ILE A 83 -3.48 12.04 -21.85
N ARG A 84 -4.37 11.49 -22.69
CA ARG A 84 -4.33 11.74 -24.15
C ARG A 84 -4.48 13.21 -24.48
N LYS A 85 -5.43 13.89 -23.85
CA LYS A 85 -5.62 15.34 -24.01
C LYS A 85 -4.38 16.14 -23.60
N GLU A 86 -3.69 15.75 -22.54
CA GLU A 86 -2.41 16.38 -22.18
C GLU A 86 -1.31 16.13 -23.22
N PHE A 87 -1.26 14.93 -23.81
CA PHE A 87 -0.23 14.54 -24.78
C PHE A 87 -0.49 15.09 -26.18
N GLU A 88 -1.75 15.29 -26.56
CA GLU A 88 -2.15 15.99 -27.78
C GLU A 88 -1.54 17.41 -27.81
N ASN A 89 -1.58 18.12 -26.68
CA ASN A 89 -0.96 19.45 -26.55
C ASN A 89 0.58 19.44 -26.70
N LEU A 90 1.20 18.26 -26.62
CA LEU A 90 2.65 18.05 -26.71
C LEU A 90 3.05 17.39 -28.03
N SER A 91 2.11 17.11 -28.94
CA SER A 91 2.33 16.38 -30.19
C SER A 91 2.98 15.00 -30.00
N ILE A 92 2.64 14.31 -28.91
CA ILE A 92 3.11 12.94 -28.62
C ILE A 92 1.94 11.98 -28.80
N ASP A 93 2.08 11.00 -29.69
CA ASP A 93 1.09 9.94 -29.85
C ASP A 93 1.29 8.87 -28.78
N LEU A 94 0.22 8.54 -28.05
CA LEU A 94 0.24 7.54 -26.99
C LEU A 94 -0.22 6.19 -27.55
N PRO A 95 0.50 5.09 -27.22
CA PRO A 95 0.03 3.75 -27.53
C PRO A 95 -1.40 3.52 -27.02
N LYS A 96 -2.10 2.54 -27.60
CA LYS A 96 -3.45 2.17 -27.17
C LYS A 96 -3.49 1.90 -25.67
N GLN A 97 -4.63 2.20 -25.03
CA GLN A 97 -4.81 1.91 -23.62
C GLN A 97 -4.49 0.43 -23.31
N GLY A 98 -3.67 0.19 -22.29
CA GLY A 98 -3.17 -1.15 -21.95
C GLY A 98 -1.83 -1.52 -22.63
N SER A 99 -1.45 -0.86 -23.72
CA SER A 99 -0.14 -0.96 -24.37
C SER A 99 0.86 0.09 -23.88
N TYR A 100 0.44 0.97 -22.97
CA TYR A 100 1.34 1.82 -22.20
C TYR A 100 1.03 1.70 -20.70
N ALA A 101 1.99 2.08 -19.90
CA ALA A 101 1.92 2.15 -18.46
C ALA A 101 2.29 3.54 -17.97
N THR A 102 1.81 3.89 -16.78
CA THR A 102 2.23 5.12 -16.11
C THR A 102 2.31 4.92 -14.61
N GLY A 103 2.96 5.84 -13.92
CA GLY A 103 3.05 5.82 -12.48
C GLY A 103 3.74 7.04 -11.92
N ILE A 104 3.46 7.31 -10.64
CA ILE A 104 4.09 8.39 -9.90
C ILE A 104 5.34 7.85 -9.20
N ILE A 105 6.44 8.58 -9.37
CA ILE A 105 7.73 8.31 -8.75
C ILE A 105 8.11 9.52 -7.90
N PHE A 106 8.48 9.25 -6.66
CA PHE A 106 9.20 10.19 -5.82
C PHE A 106 10.69 10.04 -6.07
N LEU A 107 11.34 11.17 -6.34
CA LEU A 107 12.76 11.28 -6.58
C LEU A 107 13.38 12.24 -5.55
N PRO A 108 14.66 12.08 -5.23
CA PRO A 108 15.35 13.02 -4.38
C PRO A 108 15.20 14.48 -4.83
N SER A 109 14.99 15.33 -3.84
CA SER A 109 14.99 16.79 -3.96
C SER A 109 16.37 17.32 -4.38
N GLU A 110 17.44 16.63 -3.99
CA GLU A 110 18.81 16.92 -4.44
C GLU A 110 19.02 16.60 -5.92
N ASN A 111 19.34 17.63 -6.72
CA ASN A 111 19.49 17.53 -8.17
C ASN A 111 20.53 16.48 -8.60
N SER A 112 21.73 16.48 -8.01
CA SER A 112 22.82 15.55 -8.38
C SER A 112 22.43 14.09 -8.20
N LEU A 113 21.74 13.78 -7.11
CA LEU A 113 21.28 12.43 -6.83
C LEU A 113 20.09 12.05 -7.72
N ARG A 114 19.18 12.99 -7.95
CA ARG A 114 18.05 12.79 -8.87
C ARG A 114 18.52 12.43 -10.27
N GLU A 115 19.47 13.16 -10.85
CA GLU A 115 19.99 12.86 -12.20
C GLU A 115 20.60 11.45 -12.27
N LYS A 116 21.37 11.02 -11.27
CA LYS A 116 21.91 9.64 -11.21
C LYS A 116 20.81 8.58 -11.21
N ILE A 117 19.73 8.82 -10.46
CA ILE A 117 18.58 7.89 -10.41
C ILE A 117 17.83 7.90 -11.75
N LEU A 118 17.69 9.06 -12.40
CA LEU A 118 17.10 9.15 -13.74
C LEU A 118 17.95 8.40 -14.78
N ASP A 119 19.27 8.48 -14.70
CA ASP A 119 20.18 7.71 -15.55
C ASP A 119 20.01 6.20 -15.35
N ILE A 120 19.84 5.76 -14.10
CA ILE A 120 19.52 4.36 -13.80
C ILE A 120 18.18 3.96 -14.42
N ILE A 121 17.13 4.75 -14.21
CA ILE A 121 15.80 4.48 -14.78
C ILE A 121 15.90 4.33 -16.30
N ASN A 122 16.55 5.29 -16.96
CA ASN A 122 16.77 5.28 -18.41
C ASN A 122 17.56 4.05 -18.87
N SER A 123 18.65 3.71 -18.16
CA SER A 123 19.49 2.56 -18.46
C SER A 123 18.73 1.25 -18.35
N VAL A 124 17.97 1.06 -17.26
CA VAL A 124 17.20 -0.18 -17.04
C VAL A 124 16.09 -0.31 -18.07
N ILE A 125 15.33 0.75 -18.34
CA ILE A 125 14.27 0.73 -19.35
C ILE A 125 14.83 0.37 -20.72
N LYS A 126 15.95 1.00 -21.14
CA LYS A 126 16.62 0.69 -22.42
C LYS A 126 17.07 -0.76 -22.55
N SER A 127 17.37 -1.43 -21.42
CA SER A 127 17.78 -2.84 -21.38
C SER A 127 16.61 -3.82 -21.21
N SER A 128 15.38 -3.33 -21.15
CA SER A 128 14.15 -4.13 -20.95
C SER A 128 13.35 -4.27 -22.24
N ASP A 129 12.28 -5.04 -22.19
CA ASP A 129 11.30 -5.19 -23.28
C ASP A 129 10.28 -4.03 -23.35
N THR A 130 10.60 -2.90 -22.71
CA THR A 130 9.76 -1.70 -22.59
C THR A 130 10.49 -0.44 -23.08
N GLY A 131 9.75 0.63 -23.32
CA GLY A 131 10.29 1.92 -23.82
C GLY A 131 9.92 3.09 -22.94
N LEU A 132 10.81 4.07 -22.76
CA LEU A 132 10.43 5.32 -22.11
C LEU A 132 9.75 6.23 -23.14
N ILE A 133 8.47 6.54 -22.93
CA ILE A 133 7.72 7.51 -23.75
C ILE A 133 8.06 8.93 -23.26
N ARG A 134 7.86 9.16 -21.96
CA ARG A 134 8.02 10.47 -21.35
C ARG A 134 8.21 10.36 -19.84
N LEU A 135 8.96 11.29 -19.30
CA LEU A 135 8.97 11.61 -17.88
C LEU A 135 8.57 13.08 -17.73
N LYS A 136 7.55 13.37 -16.93
CA LYS A 136 7.09 14.74 -16.69
C LYS A 136 6.99 15.04 -15.19
N ASP A 137 7.02 16.31 -14.82
CA ASP A 137 6.62 16.74 -13.48
C ASP A 137 5.12 16.57 -13.29
N VAL A 138 4.70 16.12 -12.11
CA VAL A 138 3.29 16.10 -11.73
C VAL A 138 2.90 17.52 -11.33
N PRO A 139 1.84 18.12 -11.90
CA PRO A 139 1.35 19.43 -11.48
C PRO A 139 0.90 19.42 -10.01
N THR A 140 1.64 20.13 -9.16
CA THR A 140 1.35 20.22 -7.72
C THR A 140 1.23 21.67 -7.24
N ASN A 141 0.55 21.86 -6.11
CA ASN A 141 0.47 23.13 -5.38
C ASN A 141 1.10 23.00 -3.98
N PRO A 142 2.40 23.27 -3.81
CA PRO A 142 3.08 23.21 -2.51
C PRO A 142 2.51 24.17 -1.45
N ASP A 143 1.84 25.26 -1.86
CA ASP A 143 1.24 26.22 -0.91
C ASP A 143 -0.02 25.67 -0.23
N ALA A 144 -0.56 24.54 -0.70
CA ALA A 144 -1.73 23.89 -0.13
C ALA A 144 -1.45 22.97 1.08
N ILE A 145 -0.19 22.86 1.53
CA ILE A 145 0.23 21.89 2.55
C ILE A 145 1.06 22.56 3.66
N GLY A 146 1.26 21.87 4.80
CA GLY A 146 2.07 22.39 5.92
C GLY A 146 3.56 22.56 5.60
N GLU A 147 4.28 23.30 6.45
CA GLU A 147 5.71 23.58 6.27
C GLU A 147 6.54 22.30 6.31
N TRP A 148 6.23 21.39 7.25
CA TRP A 148 6.94 20.13 7.39
C TRP A 148 6.72 19.21 6.18
N SER A 149 5.49 19.16 5.67
CA SER A 149 5.19 18.44 4.43
C SER A 149 5.94 18.99 3.24
N ARG A 150 5.99 20.32 3.07
CA ARG A 150 6.78 20.97 2.00
C ARG A 150 8.26 20.67 2.12
N ASP A 151 8.82 20.79 3.33
CA ASP A 151 10.24 20.54 3.58
C ASP A 151 10.63 19.10 3.25
N ALA A 152 9.79 18.14 3.62
CA ALA A 152 9.98 16.72 3.34
C ALA A 152 9.64 16.32 1.90
N MET A 153 9.03 17.21 1.11
CA MET A 153 8.51 16.91 -0.23
C MET A 153 9.62 16.40 -1.18
N PRO A 154 9.42 15.24 -1.83
CA PRO A 154 10.31 14.77 -2.88
C PRO A 154 10.02 15.49 -4.21
N SER A 155 10.89 15.33 -5.20
CA SER A 155 10.54 15.66 -6.58
C SER A 155 9.53 14.63 -7.09
N ILE A 156 8.32 15.07 -7.43
CA ILE A 156 7.24 14.18 -7.86
C ILE A 156 7.16 14.18 -9.38
N LYS A 157 7.48 13.04 -10.00
CA LYS A 157 7.42 12.86 -11.46
C LYS A 157 6.48 11.74 -11.85
N GLN A 158 5.89 11.87 -13.04
CA GLN A 158 5.10 10.83 -13.68
C GLN A 158 5.89 10.25 -14.85
N ILE A 159 6.05 8.93 -14.84
CA ILE A 159 6.70 8.18 -15.91
C ILE A 159 5.66 7.56 -16.85
N PHE A 160 5.99 7.47 -18.13
CA PHE A 160 5.18 6.81 -19.15
C PHE A 160 6.04 5.78 -19.89
N ILE A 161 5.60 4.53 -19.89
CA ILE A 161 6.35 3.40 -20.42
C ILE A 161 5.54 2.68 -21.50
N GLU A 162 6.16 2.41 -22.64
CA GLU A 162 5.58 1.67 -23.76
C GLU A 162 5.87 0.17 -23.65
N ASN A 163 4.88 -0.64 -24.04
CA ASN A 163 5.04 -2.06 -24.27
C ASN A 163 5.57 -2.34 -25.69
N ILE A 164 6.88 -2.20 -25.91
CA ILE A 164 7.53 -2.33 -27.22
C ILE A 164 7.33 -3.73 -27.83
N LYS A 165 7.34 -4.77 -26.99
CA LYS A 165 7.20 -6.16 -27.44
C LYS A 165 5.77 -6.62 -27.68
N ASN A 166 4.77 -5.74 -27.53
CA ASN A 166 3.35 -6.09 -27.63
C ASN A 166 2.98 -7.28 -26.73
N MET A 167 3.55 -7.32 -25.52
CA MET A 167 3.24 -8.34 -24.52
C MET A 167 1.75 -8.32 -24.18
N HIS A 168 1.19 -9.49 -23.86
CA HIS A 168 -0.16 -9.58 -23.34
C HIS A 168 -0.27 -8.86 -21.98
N ASP A 169 -1.46 -8.38 -21.61
CA ASP A 169 -1.71 -7.55 -20.42
C ASP A 169 -1.04 -8.07 -19.13
N LYS A 170 -1.22 -9.36 -18.83
CA LYS A 170 -0.64 -10.00 -17.64
C LYS A 170 0.89 -10.01 -17.66
N ASP A 171 1.50 -10.22 -18.83
CA ASP A 171 2.95 -10.25 -18.97
C ASP A 171 3.55 -8.85 -18.94
N PHE A 172 2.88 -7.87 -19.55
CA PHE A 172 3.30 -6.48 -19.45
C PHE A 172 3.23 -5.98 -17.99
N SER A 173 2.14 -6.30 -17.28
CA SER A 173 2.00 -5.96 -15.86
C SER A 173 3.12 -6.57 -14.99
N LYS A 174 3.49 -7.83 -15.26
CA LYS A 174 4.61 -8.51 -14.61
C LYS A 174 5.97 -7.90 -14.99
N GLU A 175 6.19 -7.54 -16.25
CA GLU A 175 7.43 -6.89 -16.68
C GLU A 175 7.59 -5.52 -16.01
N LEU A 176 6.52 -4.74 -15.82
CA LEU A 176 6.57 -3.47 -15.09
C LEU A 176 6.96 -3.68 -13.61
N TYR A 177 6.47 -4.74 -12.98
CA TYR A 177 6.89 -5.12 -11.62
C TYR A 177 8.38 -5.45 -11.57
N ILE A 178 8.88 -6.30 -12.47
CA ILE A 178 10.30 -6.67 -12.54
C ILE A 178 11.16 -5.45 -12.86
N LEU A 179 10.74 -4.61 -13.80
CA LEU A 179 11.40 -3.36 -14.18
C LEU A 179 11.56 -2.44 -12.96
N ARG A 180 10.49 -2.23 -12.19
CA ARG A 180 10.53 -1.45 -10.95
C ARG A 180 11.53 -2.04 -9.96
N LYS A 181 11.49 -3.36 -9.72
CA LYS A 181 12.41 -4.04 -8.77
C LYS A 181 13.87 -3.93 -9.21
N ARG A 182 14.16 -4.03 -10.52
CA ARG A 182 15.50 -3.81 -11.08
C ARG A 182 15.99 -2.39 -10.85
N ILE A 183 15.13 -1.39 -11.04
CA ILE A 183 15.46 0.03 -10.77
C ILE A 183 15.74 0.23 -9.28
N GLU A 184 14.83 -0.22 -8.41
CA GLU A 184 14.96 -0.11 -6.95
C GLU A 184 16.28 -0.71 -6.47
N LYS A 185 16.63 -1.91 -6.97
CA LYS A 185 17.89 -2.57 -6.65
C LYS A 185 19.12 -1.78 -7.08
N LYS A 186 19.16 -1.26 -8.31
CA LYS A 186 20.28 -0.43 -8.77
C LYS A 186 20.40 0.88 -8.00
N VAL A 187 19.28 1.45 -7.55
CA VAL A 187 19.30 2.65 -6.69
C VAL A 187 19.81 2.31 -5.29
N GLU A 188 19.52 1.13 -4.76
CA GLU A 188 20.09 0.63 -3.50
C GLU A 188 21.62 0.58 -3.55
N GLU A 189 22.19 0.17 -4.69
CA GLU A 189 23.64 0.11 -4.92
C GLU A 189 24.30 1.51 -4.96
N LEU A 190 23.53 2.60 -5.15
CA LEU A 190 24.04 3.98 -5.08
C LEU A 190 24.23 4.47 -3.64
N LYS A 191 23.70 3.77 -2.65
CA LYS A 191 23.70 4.25 -1.26
C LYS A 191 25.12 4.31 -0.69
N ASP A 192 25.46 5.48 -0.15
CA ASP A 192 26.66 5.71 0.64
C ASP A 192 26.33 6.45 1.94
N ASN A 193 27.34 6.67 2.79
CA ASN A 193 27.14 7.34 4.08
C ASN A 193 26.55 8.76 3.98
N LYS A 194 26.64 9.43 2.82
CA LYS A 194 26.17 10.80 2.60
C LYS A 194 24.75 10.84 2.05
N ASN A 195 24.39 9.90 1.17
CA ASN A 195 23.13 9.94 0.43
C ASN A 195 22.09 8.92 0.92
N LYS A 196 22.50 7.90 1.71
CA LYS A 196 21.62 6.80 2.15
C LYS A 196 20.31 7.30 2.72
N LEU A 197 20.41 8.26 3.63
CA LEU A 197 19.26 8.81 4.34
C LEU A 197 18.30 9.57 3.41
N ILE A 198 18.81 10.24 2.37
CA ILE A 198 18.00 10.95 1.37
C ILE A 198 17.30 9.91 0.48
N ILE A 199 18.02 8.93 -0.04
CA ILE A 199 17.46 7.86 -0.89
C ILE A 199 16.35 7.13 -0.13
N GLU A 200 16.61 6.73 1.12
CA GLU A 200 15.65 5.99 1.94
C GLU A 200 14.37 6.75 2.24
N ASN A 201 14.39 8.09 2.27
CA ASN A 201 13.21 8.89 2.58
C ASN A 201 12.49 9.44 1.33
N GLU A 202 13.23 9.71 0.24
CA GLU A 202 12.72 10.48 -0.89
C GLU A 202 12.56 9.69 -2.19
N PHE A 203 13.23 8.54 -2.34
CA PHE A 203 13.08 7.70 -3.52
C PHE A 203 12.01 6.61 -3.32
N TYR A 204 10.95 6.64 -4.13
CA TYR A 204 9.88 5.65 -4.03
C TYR A 204 8.99 5.59 -5.28
N PHE A 205 8.67 4.40 -5.77
CA PHE A 205 7.62 4.19 -6.77
C PHE A 205 6.25 4.07 -6.09
N CYS A 206 5.44 5.12 -6.19
CA CYS A 206 4.05 5.09 -5.72
C CYS A 206 3.23 4.09 -6.54
N SER A 207 3.37 4.16 -7.86
CA SER A 207 2.82 3.18 -8.77
C SER A 207 3.72 3.04 -10.00
N LEU A 208 3.63 1.90 -10.67
CA LEU A 208 4.07 1.72 -12.05
C LEU A 208 3.21 0.60 -12.63
N SER A 209 2.16 0.99 -13.36
CA SER A 209 1.10 0.06 -13.77
C SER A 209 0.52 0.46 -15.12
N ASN A 210 -0.08 -0.51 -15.80
CA ASN A 210 -0.90 -0.30 -16.99
C ASN A 210 -2.40 -0.23 -16.67
N LYS A 211 -2.79 -0.26 -15.38
CA LYS A 211 -4.19 -0.22 -14.93
C LYS A 211 -4.51 0.91 -13.97
N ILE A 212 -3.62 1.19 -13.01
CA ILE A 212 -3.89 2.11 -11.89
C ILE A 212 -2.79 3.17 -11.73
N ILE A 213 -3.15 4.28 -11.08
CA ILE A 213 -2.24 5.33 -10.65
C ILE A 213 -2.57 5.72 -9.21
N ILE A 214 -1.54 6.05 -8.43
CA ILE A 214 -1.67 6.37 -7.00
C ILE A 214 -1.16 7.78 -6.74
N TYR A 215 -2.05 8.65 -6.28
CA TYR A 215 -1.75 9.99 -5.80
C TYR A 215 -1.75 9.96 -4.27
N LYS A 216 -0.60 10.16 -3.63
CA LYS A 216 -0.46 10.08 -2.17
C LYS A 216 0.64 10.97 -1.66
N GLY A 217 0.64 11.32 -0.39
CA GLY A 217 1.74 12.07 0.20
C GLY A 217 1.54 12.33 1.68
N LEU A 218 2.46 13.09 2.28
CA LEU A 218 2.33 13.60 3.64
C LEU A 218 1.31 14.76 3.65
N LEU A 219 0.04 14.40 3.51
CA LEU A 219 -1.09 15.29 3.25
C LEU A 219 -2.19 14.99 4.28
N LYS A 220 -2.97 16.01 4.63
CA LYS A 220 -4.31 15.81 5.20
C LYS A 220 -5.28 15.31 4.15
N THR A 221 -6.44 14.84 4.59
CA THR A 221 -7.45 14.30 3.67
C THR A 221 -7.96 15.35 2.68
N GLU A 222 -8.26 16.58 3.11
CA GLU A 222 -8.71 17.66 2.21
C GLU A 222 -7.62 18.23 1.30
N GLN A 223 -6.36 17.98 1.64
CA GLN A 223 -5.22 18.52 0.89
C GLN A 223 -4.95 17.72 -0.39
N VAL A 224 -5.37 16.45 -0.49
CA VAL A 224 -5.06 15.60 -1.66
C VAL A 224 -5.51 16.22 -2.98
N SER A 225 -6.75 16.68 -3.07
CA SER A 225 -7.29 17.32 -4.29
C SER A 225 -6.77 18.74 -4.52
N ASN A 226 -6.30 19.40 -3.46
CA ASN A 226 -5.74 20.75 -3.53
C ASN A 226 -4.26 20.78 -3.91
N PHE A 227 -3.52 19.76 -3.48
CA PHE A 227 -2.12 19.55 -3.78
C PHE A 227 -1.92 18.98 -5.18
N TYR A 228 -2.62 17.90 -5.56
CA TYR A 228 -2.51 17.32 -6.90
C TYR A 228 -3.48 17.95 -7.88
N LEU A 229 -2.99 18.86 -8.73
CA LEU A 229 -3.83 19.66 -9.62
C LEU A 229 -4.55 18.83 -10.69
N ASP A 230 -3.96 17.70 -11.07
CA ASP A 230 -4.58 16.71 -11.97
C ASP A 230 -6.00 16.33 -11.51
N LEU A 231 -6.19 16.11 -10.19
CA LEU A 231 -7.45 15.67 -9.60
C LEU A 231 -8.59 16.71 -9.68
N LYS A 232 -8.26 17.96 -10.05
CA LYS A 232 -9.25 19.03 -10.31
C LYS A 232 -9.82 18.97 -11.72
N SER A 233 -9.23 18.19 -12.63
CA SER A 233 -9.70 18.07 -14.00
C SER A 233 -11.01 17.28 -14.09
N SER A 234 -11.97 17.78 -14.86
CA SER A 234 -13.20 17.05 -15.19
C SER A 234 -12.97 15.83 -16.08
N ASP A 235 -11.81 15.74 -16.73
CA ASP A 235 -11.44 14.63 -17.62
C ASP A 235 -10.83 13.44 -16.88
N ILE A 236 -10.53 13.56 -15.58
CA ILE A 236 -10.12 12.41 -14.76
C ILE A 236 -11.36 11.58 -14.45
N GLU A 237 -11.42 10.41 -15.04
CA GLU A 237 -12.53 9.46 -14.89
C GLU A 237 -12.01 8.10 -14.42
N SER A 238 -12.72 7.49 -13.49
CA SER A 238 -12.42 6.15 -13.00
C SER A 238 -13.68 5.37 -12.68
N CYS A 239 -13.63 4.04 -12.75
CA CYS A 239 -14.74 3.21 -12.24
C CYS A 239 -14.63 2.96 -10.73
N PHE A 240 -13.48 3.24 -10.12
CA PHE A 240 -13.31 3.17 -8.67
C PHE A 240 -12.33 4.23 -8.15
N GLY A 241 -12.45 4.55 -6.86
CA GLY A 241 -11.44 5.28 -6.10
C GLY A 241 -11.26 4.62 -4.73
N LEU A 242 -10.03 4.20 -4.43
CA LEU A 242 -9.62 3.68 -3.13
C LEU A 242 -8.88 4.78 -2.38
N VAL A 243 -9.35 5.17 -1.21
CA VAL A 243 -8.76 6.24 -0.41
C VAL A 243 -8.30 5.73 0.95
N HIS A 244 -7.27 6.36 1.48
CA HIS A 244 -6.75 6.09 2.82
C HIS A 244 -6.33 7.39 3.50
N SER A 245 -6.67 7.49 4.79
CA SER A 245 -6.18 8.50 5.73
C SER A 245 -5.39 7.80 6.81
N ARG A 246 -4.13 8.19 7.00
CA ARG A 246 -3.21 7.58 7.96
C ARG A 246 -3.28 8.29 9.30
N PHE A 247 -3.19 7.51 10.36
CA PHE A 247 -2.92 7.94 11.73
C PHE A 247 -1.66 7.22 12.18
N SER A 248 -0.58 7.94 12.47
CA SER A 248 0.67 7.35 12.92
C SER A 248 1.06 7.92 14.27
N THR A 249 1.37 7.06 15.23
CA THR A 249 1.96 7.50 16.50
C THR A 249 3.46 7.79 16.39
N ASN A 250 4.00 7.74 15.16
CA ASN A 250 5.38 8.09 14.82
C ASN A 250 5.40 9.09 13.66
N THR A 251 5.44 10.39 13.99
CA THR A 251 5.45 11.52 13.06
C THR A 251 6.80 11.70 12.35
N LEU A 252 7.42 10.65 11.80
CA LEU A 252 8.67 10.78 11.05
C LEU A 252 8.49 11.39 9.64
N GLY A 253 7.29 11.91 9.31
CA GLY A 253 7.09 12.85 8.20
C GLY A 253 7.54 12.35 6.83
N SER A 254 7.35 11.06 6.55
CA SER A 254 7.86 10.45 5.31
C SER A 254 6.75 10.27 4.27
N TRP A 255 6.88 10.96 3.14
CA TRP A 255 5.93 10.90 2.02
C TRP A 255 5.68 9.48 1.50
N LYS A 256 6.71 8.62 1.51
CA LYS A 256 6.60 7.25 0.98
C LYS A 256 5.65 6.35 1.79
N LEU A 257 5.49 6.64 3.08
CA LEU A 257 4.70 5.83 4.02
C LEU A 257 3.21 6.12 3.96
N ALA A 258 2.81 7.20 3.28
CA ALA A 258 1.40 7.44 3.00
C ALA A 258 0.82 6.28 2.20
N HIS A 259 -0.45 5.98 2.42
CA HIS A 259 -1.22 5.01 1.67
C HIS A 259 -2.03 5.72 0.57
N PRO A 260 -2.61 5.00 -0.41
CA PRO A 260 -2.53 3.54 -0.63
C PRO A 260 -1.16 3.00 -1.04
N TYR A 261 -0.97 1.69 -0.87
CA TYR A 261 0.09 0.94 -1.55
C TYR A 261 -0.39 0.39 -2.89
N ARG A 262 0.54 -0.15 -3.68
CA ARG A 262 0.35 -0.59 -5.07
C ARG A 262 -0.84 -1.52 -5.30
N MET A 263 -1.22 -2.32 -4.31
CA MET A 263 -2.33 -3.27 -4.42
C MET A 263 -3.31 -3.22 -3.25
N LEU A 264 -3.03 -2.44 -2.21
CA LEU A 264 -3.82 -2.47 -0.97
C LEU A 264 -3.76 -1.16 -0.20
N ALA A 265 -4.77 -0.95 0.64
CA ALA A 265 -4.75 -0.01 1.74
C ALA A 265 -5.10 -0.78 3.01
N HIS A 266 -4.37 -0.53 4.09
CA HIS A 266 -4.54 -1.25 5.35
C HIS A 266 -4.88 -0.27 6.46
N ASN A 267 -5.87 -0.64 7.26
CA ASN A 267 -6.18 -0.02 8.54
C ASN A 267 -5.96 -1.07 9.62
N GLY A 268 -4.98 -0.83 10.48
CA GLY A 268 -4.56 -1.79 11.49
C GLY A 268 -3.04 -1.86 11.61
N GLU A 269 -2.61 -2.64 12.59
CA GLU A 269 -1.21 -3.00 12.81
C GLU A 269 -0.99 -4.51 12.65
N ILE A 270 0.10 -4.90 11.98
CA ILE A 270 0.54 -6.30 11.88
C ILE A 270 1.55 -6.59 12.99
N ASN A 271 1.05 -6.98 14.15
CA ASN A 271 1.86 -7.28 15.34
C ASN A 271 2.92 -8.38 15.14
N THR A 272 2.73 -9.26 14.15
CA THR A 272 3.63 -10.37 13.81
C THR A 272 4.69 -10.03 12.76
N VAL A 273 4.75 -8.78 12.27
CA VAL A 273 5.54 -8.36 11.10
C VAL A 273 6.99 -8.83 11.13
N ARG A 274 7.65 -8.82 12.29
CA ARG A 274 9.05 -9.26 12.41
C ARG A 274 9.22 -10.74 12.07
N GLY A 275 8.36 -11.60 12.62
CA GLY A 275 8.38 -13.04 12.33
C GLY A 275 8.11 -13.30 10.85
N ASN A 276 7.17 -12.55 10.29
CA ASN A 276 6.77 -12.64 8.90
C ASN A 276 7.88 -12.26 7.92
N ARG A 277 8.60 -11.16 8.20
CA ARG A 277 9.79 -10.76 7.42
C ARG A 277 10.86 -11.84 7.45
N ASN A 278 11.12 -12.41 8.62
CA ASN A 278 12.10 -13.50 8.76
C ASN A 278 11.71 -14.73 7.93
N TRP A 279 10.42 -15.09 7.90
CA TRP A 279 9.92 -16.18 7.07
C TRP A 279 10.09 -15.94 5.58
N ILE A 280 9.80 -14.73 5.10
CA ILE A 280 10.04 -14.35 3.70
C ILE A 280 11.53 -14.41 3.39
N LYS A 281 12.38 -13.80 4.23
CA LYS A 281 13.84 -13.78 4.06
C LYS A 281 14.44 -15.19 4.01
N ALA A 282 13.95 -16.12 4.83
CA ALA A 282 14.39 -17.51 4.81
C ALA A 282 14.01 -18.27 3.52
N LYS A 283 12.93 -17.85 2.84
CA LYS A 283 12.42 -18.51 1.62
C LYS A 283 12.83 -17.82 0.32
N GLU A 284 13.29 -16.57 0.40
CA GLU A 284 13.47 -15.71 -0.77
C GLU A 284 14.49 -16.27 -1.79
N GLN A 285 15.54 -16.93 -1.30
CA GLN A 285 16.57 -17.57 -2.13
C GLN A 285 16.03 -18.75 -2.96
N ASN A 286 14.97 -19.40 -2.47
CA ASN A 286 14.32 -20.55 -3.11
C ASN A 286 13.11 -20.14 -3.96
N LEU A 287 12.86 -18.84 -4.13
CA LEU A 287 11.69 -18.32 -4.84
C LEU A 287 11.90 -18.38 -6.36
N VAL A 288 11.89 -19.58 -6.92
CA VAL A 288 11.98 -19.82 -8.36
C VAL A 288 10.66 -20.41 -8.85
N SER A 289 10.15 -19.89 -9.95
CA SER A 289 8.95 -20.40 -10.62
C SER A 289 9.06 -20.20 -12.12
N GLU A 290 8.19 -20.82 -12.90
CA GLU A 290 8.13 -20.56 -14.36
C GLU A 290 7.97 -19.06 -14.68
N LYS A 291 7.23 -18.33 -13.84
CA LYS A 291 7.01 -16.88 -14.00
C LYS A 291 8.15 -16.01 -13.49
N PHE A 292 8.96 -16.55 -12.57
CA PHE A 292 10.16 -15.93 -12.02
C PHE A 292 11.31 -16.94 -12.06
N PRO A 293 11.86 -17.23 -13.25
CA PRO A 293 12.92 -18.22 -13.41
C PRO A 293 14.23 -17.78 -12.75
N ASN A 294 14.38 -16.47 -12.52
CA ASN A 294 15.48 -15.86 -11.80
C ASN A 294 14.92 -14.86 -10.79
N ASN A 295 15.16 -15.11 -9.50
CA ASN A 295 14.73 -14.24 -8.41
C ASN A 295 15.67 -13.07 -8.15
N LYS A 296 16.89 -13.05 -8.71
CA LYS A 296 17.89 -12.02 -8.42
C LYS A 296 17.39 -10.59 -8.66
N ASP A 297 16.44 -10.42 -9.59
CA ASP A 297 15.87 -9.12 -9.95
C ASP A 297 14.80 -8.64 -8.97
N ILE A 298 14.17 -9.54 -8.22
CA ILE A 298 13.05 -9.23 -7.31
C ILE A 298 13.46 -9.23 -5.83
N LEU A 299 14.66 -9.69 -5.49
CA LEU A 299 15.19 -9.69 -4.12
C LEU A 299 15.85 -8.35 -3.74
N PRO A 300 15.74 -7.92 -2.46
CA PRO A 300 14.93 -8.53 -1.40
C PRO A 300 13.42 -8.23 -1.60
N ILE A 301 12.56 -9.12 -1.11
CA ILE A 301 11.10 -8.94 -1.18
C ILE A 301 10.64 -7.90 -0.15
N CYS A 302 11.05 -8.08 1.10
CA CYS A 302 10.75 -7.16 2.20
C CYS A 302 12.01 -6.40 2.59
N GLU A 303 11.94 -5.07 2.60
CA GLU A 303 13.00 -4.23 3.15
C GLU A 303 13.02 -4.33 4.68
N GLU A 304 14.21 -4.22 5.30
CA GLU A 304 14.35 -4.39 6.76
C GLU A 304 13.62 -3.29 7.55
N ASP A 305 13.66 -2.05 7.05
CA ASP A 305 13.08 -0.84 7.67
C ASP A 305 11.71 -0.43 7.08
N ALA A 306 11.04 -1.30 6.32
CA ALA A 306 9.70 -1.02 5.79
C ALA A 306 8.66 -0.85 6.92
N SER A 307 7.53 -0.21 6.64
CA SER A 307 6.34 -0.36 7.48
C SER A 307 5.82 -1.81 7.39
N ASP A 308 4.99 -2.19 8.34
CA ASP A 308 4.34 -3.47 8.36
C ASP A 308 3.46 -3.71 7.13
N THR A 309 2.67 -2.71 6.76
CA THR A 309 1.80 -2.71 5.60
C THR A 309 2.61 -2.72 4.30
N ALA A 310 3.73 -2.00 4.22
CA ALA A 310 4.62 -2.07 3.06
C ALA A 310 5.16 -3.50 2.84
N SER A 311 5.46 -4.20 3.93
CA SER A 311 5.91 -5.60 3.87
C SER A 311 4.80 -6.51 3.33
N LEU A 312 3.57 -6.33 3.82
CA LEU A 312 2.39 -7.05 3.31
C LEU A 312 2.17 -6.75 1.81
N ALA A 313 2.24 -5.48 1.41
CA ALA A 313 2.04 -5.05 0.03
C ALA A 313 3.06 -5.67 -0.93
N ASN A 314 4.34 -5.73 -0.54
CA ASN A 314 5.38 -6.34 -1.37
C ASN A 314 5.15 -7.85 -1.58
N VAL A 315 4.74 -8.57 -0.52
CA VAL A 315 4.42 -10.00 -0.63
C VAL A 315 3.16 -10.21 -1.46
N PHE A 316 2.13 -9.37 -1.29
CA PHE A 316 0.90 -9.43 -2.07
C PHE A 316 1.18 -9.26 -3.56
N GLU A 317 1.97 -8.24 -3.92
CA GLU A 317 2.36 -7.93 -5.30
C GLU A 317 3.17 -9.07 -5.93
N LEU A 318 4.10 -9.65 -5.19
CA LEU A 318 4.86 -10.82 -5.62
C LEU A 318 3.95 -12.02 -5.93
N LEU A 319 2.99 -12.32 -5.05
CA LEU A 319 2.07 -13.45 -5.23
C LEU A 319 1.13 -13.23 -6.43
N PHE A 320 0.68 -11.98 -6.63
CA PHE A 320 -0.16 -11.59 -7.76
C PHE A 320 0.57 -11.82 -9.09
N HIS A 321 1.79 -11.30 -9.23
CA HIS A 321 2.59 -11.52 -10.43
C HIS A 321 3.09 -12.97 -10.54
N GLY A 322 3.14 -13.70 -9.42
CA GLY A 322 3.33 -15.16 -9.37
C GLY A 322 2.13 -15.95 -9.92
N GLY A 323 1.03 -15.28 -10.25
CA GLY A 323 -0.13 -15.88 -10.92
C GLY A 323 -1.34 -16.13 -10.04
N ARG A 324 -1.30 -15.73 -8.78
CA ARG A 324 -2.47 -15.86 -7.88
C ARG A 324 -3.43 -14.70 -8.12
N SER A 325 -4.73 -14.99 -8.08
CA SER A 325 -5.74 -13.94 -8.16
C SER A 325 -5.78 -13.13 -6.87
N ILE A 326 -6.38 -11.93 -6.90
CA ILE A 326 -6.47 -11.07 -5.72
C ILE A 326 -7.28 -11.78 -4.63
N GLU A 327 -8.36 -12.47 -4.99
CA GLU A 327 -9.22 -13.27 -4.11
C GLU A 327 -8.47 -14.46 -3.50
N HIS A 328 -7.56 -15.08 -4.26
CA HIS A 328 -6.75 -16.17 -3.74
C HIS A 328 -5.75 -15.67 -2.69
N ILE A 329 -5.17 -14.49 -2.92
CA ILE A 329 -4.19 -13.89 -2.01
C ILE A 329 -4.88 -13.34 -0.77
N SER A 330 -6.05 -12.70 -0.93
CA SER A 330 -6.84 -12.15 0.18
C SER A 330 -7.65 -13.21 0.94
N GLY A 331 -8.03 -14.31 0.28
CA GLY A 331 -9.02 -15.29 0.76
C GLY A 331 -8.48 -16.69 1.04
N GLN A 332 -7.16 -16.91 1.19
CA GLN A 332 -6.70 -18.27 1.52
C GLN A 332 -7.24 -18.74 2.88
N LYS A 333 -7.85 -19.94 2.99
CA LYS A 333 -7.96 -21.04 2.01
C LYS A 333 -9.43 -21.27 1.66
N VAL A 334 -9.73 -21.48 0.38
CA VAL A 334 -10.82 -22.38 -0.02
C VAL A 334 -10.37 -23.24 -1.19
N ASP A 335 -10.55 -24.55 -1.02
CA ASP A 335 -10.68 -25.50 -2.12
C ASP A 335 -12.12 -25.38 -2.63
N VAL A 336 -12.28 -24.62 -3.72
CA VAL A 336 -13.58 -24.20 -4.25
C VAL A 336 -14.44 -25.40 -4.64
N ALA A 337 -13.83 -26.51 -5.06
CA ALA A 337 -14.54 -27.73 -5.40
C ALA A 337 -15.14 -28.42 -4.16
N LYS A 338 -14.45 -28.37 -3.02
CA LYS A 338 -14.92 -28.92 -1.75
C LYS A 338 -16.04 -28.07 -1.13
N ALA A 339 -15.91 -26.74 -1.17
CA ALA A 339 -16.92 -25.83 -0.64
C ALA A 339 -18.25 -25.91 -1.41
N ILE A 340 -18.20 -26.01 -2.74
CA ILE A 340 -19.39 -26.21 -3.58
C ILE A 340 -20.08 -27.55 -3.27
N ALA A 341 -19.32 -28.62 -3.00
CA ALA A 341 -19.86 -29.94 -2.67
C ALA A 341 -20.49 -30.01 -1.27
N GLU A 342 -19.93 -29.30 -0.29
CA GLU A 342 -20.45 -29.24 1.09
C GLU A 342 -21.69 -28.33 1.22
N GLU A 343 -21.78 -27.25 0.43
CA GLU A 343 -22.93 -26.33 0.44
C GLU A 343 -24.17 -26.93 -0.23
N ALA A 344 -23.98 -27.76 -1.26
CA ALA A 344 -25.06 -28.56 -1.86
C ALA A 344 -25.73 -29.53 -0.86
N ALA A 345 -25.07 -29.82 0.26
CA ALA A 345 -25.56 -30.71 1.31
C ALA A 345 -26.34 -30.01 2.44
N ASN A 346 -26.41 -28.67 2.51
CA ASN A 346 -27.11 -27.97 3.60
C ASN A 346 -27.90 -26.72 3.14
N PRO A 347 -29.18 -26.87 2.72
CA PRO A 347 -29.93 -25.86 1.96
C PRO A 347 -30.42 -24.59 2.69
N GLN A 348 -29.93 -24.27 3.89
CA GLN A 348 -30.50 -23.18 4.72
C GLN A 348 -29.53 -22.02 5.03
N ALA A 349 -28.29 -22.04 4.54
CA ALA A 349 -27.35 -20.94 4.73
C ALA A 349 -27.62 -19.77 3.75
N LYS A 350 -28.22 -18.69 4.24
CA LYS A 350 -28.67 -17.50 3.48
C LYS A 350 -27.57 -16.66 2.78
N GLY A 351 -26.30 -17.06 2.79
CA GLY A 351 -25.17 -16.28 2.25
C GLY A 351 -25.07 -16.26 0.72
N ALA A 352 -25.38 -17.39 0.06
CA ALA A 352 -25.20 -17.53 -1.40
C ALA A 352 -26.14 -16.64 -2.24
N SER A 353 -27.31 -16.25 -1.71
CA SER A 353 -28.28 -15.43 -2.47
C SER A 353 -27.86 -13.96 -2.64
N LEU A 354 -26.96 -13.46 -1.78
CA LEU A 354 -26.40 -12.12 -1.89
C LEU A 354 -25.29 -12.08 -2.94
N ILE A 355 -24.45 -13.11 -2.99
CA ILE A 355 -23.35 -13.25 -3.96
C ILE A 355 -23.91 -13.43 -5.38
N ALA A 356 -24.95 -14.24 -5.57
CA ALA A 356 -25.61 -14.44 -6.86
C ALA A 356 -26.27 -13.16 -7.42
N LYS A 357 -26.64 -12.20 -6.57
CA LYS A 357 -27.13 -10.87 -7.01
C LYS A 357 -26.00 -9.92 -7.42
N PHE A 358 -24.78 -10.15 -6.94
CA PHE A 358 -23.59 -9.32 -7.19
C PHE A 358 -22.75 -9.83 -8.38
N GLU A 359 -22.77 -11.13 -8.69
CA GLU A 359 -22.10 -11.72 -9.88
C GLU A 359 -22.65 -11.21 -11.22
N ALA A 360 -23.81 -10.55 -11.24
CA ALA A 360 -24.41 -10.01 -12.45
C ALA A 360 -23.68 -8.78 -13.05
N SER A 361 -22.55 -8.34 -12.50
CA SER A 361 -21.95 -7.04 -12.85
C SER A 361 -20.51 -7.02 -13.38
N ASN A 362 -19.87 -8.17 -13.60
CA ASN A 362 -18.59 -8.30 -14.34
C ASN A 362 -17.40 -7.43 -13.86
N ASP A 363 -17.32 -7.01 -12.58
CA ASP A 363 -16.16 -6.27 -12.07
C ASP A 363 -15.54 -6.95 -10.84
N GLU A 364 -14.64 -7.92 -11.10
CA GLU A 364 -13.88 -8.71 -10.11
C GLU A 364 -13.07 -7.82 -9.14
N LEU A 365 -12.61 -6.66 -9.60
CA LEU A 365 -11.75 -5.77 -8.82
C LEU A 365 -12.51 -5.10 -7.66
N ALA A 366 -13.78 -4.75 -7.87
CA ALA A 366 -14.61 -4.07 -6.87
C ALA A 366 -14.99 -5.00 -5.70
N LEU A 367 -15.23 -6.28 -6.00
CA LEU A 367 -15.59 -7.29 -4.99
C LEU A 367 -14.39 -7.63 -4.10
N ALA A 368 -13.20 -7.77 -4.68
CA ALA A 368 -11.96 -8.03 -3.95
C ALA A 368 -11.54 -6.84 -3.07
N LEU A 369 -11.71 -5.60 -3.56
CA LEU A 369 -11.48 -4.38 -2.79
C LEU A 369 -12.45 -4.25 -1.60
N TYR A 370 -13.73 -4.61 -1.76
CA TYR A 370 -14.72 -4.56 -0.66
C TYR A 370 -14.42 -5.59 0.44
N GLN A 371 -14.07 -6.83 0.08
CA GLN A 371 -13.65 -7.85 1.04
C GLN A 371 -12.36 -7.49 1.78
N PHE A 372 -11.42 -6.82 1.11
CA PHE A 372 -10.16 -6.41 1.70
C PHE A 372 -10.31 -5.29 2.74
N ILE A 373 -11.28 -4.40 2.54
CA ILE A 373 -11.50 -3.21 3.38
C ILE A 373 -12.46 -3.50 4.54
N GLY A 374 -13.42 -4.39 4.34
CA GLY A 374 -14.51 -4.61 5.30
C GLY A 374 -14.16 -5.43 6.55
N GLU A 375 -13.08 -6.21 6.55
CA GLU A 375 -12.91 -7.26 7.58
C GLU A 375 -11.56 -7.31 8.29
N GLY A 376 -10.61 -6.39 8.07
CA GLY A 376 -9.41 -6.29 8.93
C GLY A 376 -8.63 -7.60 9.11
N ARG A 377 -8.54 -8.45 8.08
CA ARG A 377 -8.03 -9.83 8.22
C ARG A 377 -6.55 -10.00 7.89
N ALA A 378 -5.67 -9.15 8.44
CA ALA A 378 -4.24 -9.42 8.41
C ALA A 378 -3.93 -10.76 9.10
N GLU A 379 -4.63 -11.08 10.19
CA GLU A 379 -4.49 -12.29 11.00
C GLU A 379 -4.69 -13.60 10.22
N VAL A 380 -5.64 -13.64 9.27
CA VAL A 380 -5.98 -14.85 8.52
C VAL A 380 -4.88 -15.25 7.53
N VAL A 381 -4.24 -14.26 6.90
CA VAL A 381 -3.09 -14.48 6.00
C VAL A 381 -1.90 -15.07 6.79
N TRP A 382 -1.74 -14.67 8.05
CA TRP A 382 -0.67 -15.17 8.93
C TRP A 382 -0.95 -16.56 9.51
N ASN A 383 -2.17 -16.83 9.98
CA ASN A 383 -2.56 -18.16 10.48
C ASN A 383 -2.41 -19.25 9.40
N LYS A 384 -2.59 -18.91 8.13
CA LYS A 384 -2.44 -19.84 7.00
C LYS A 384 -0.99 -20.09 6.60
N MET A 385 -0.08 -19.15 6.87
CA MET A 385 1.36 -19.39 6.75
C MET A 385 1.88 -20.38 7.80
N ALA A 386 1.26 -20.41 8.99
CA ALA A 386 1.58 -21.37 10.05
C ALA A 386 1.18 -22.82 9.70
N ASP A 387 0.12 -22.99 8.90
CA ASP A 387 -0.32 -24.31 8.40
C ASP A 387 0.64 -24.95 7.38
N CYS A 388 1.61 -24.19 6.86
CA CYS A 388 2.62 -24.70 5.92
C CYS A 388 3.90 -25.18 6.62
N ILE A 389 3.86 -25.37 7.94
CA ILE A 389 4.96 -25.80 8.80
C ILE A 389 4.86 -27.32 8.99
N GLU A 390 5.84 -28.09 8.48
CA GLU A 390 5.91 -29.56 8.66
C GLU A 390 6.26 -29.99 10.11
N ASP A 391 6.70 -29.06 10.96
CA ASP A 391 7.04 -29.33 12.36
C ASP A 391 5.81 -29.25 13.28
N SER A 392 5.38 -30.42 13.76
CA SER A 392 4.17 -30.61 14.57
C SER A 392 4.26 -29.99 15.98
N PHE A 393 5.47 -29.77 16.50
CA PHE A 393 5.66 -29.14 17.82
C PHE A 393 5.45 -27.62 17.76
N ILE A 394 5.88 -26.99 16.66
CA ILE A 394 5.72 -25.54 16.44
C ILE A 394 4.29 -25.18 16.05
N ALA A 395 3.65 -25.99 15.19
CA ALA A 395 2.24 -25.81 14.80
C ALA A 395 1.31 -25.84 16.03
N THR A 396 1.54 -26.78 16.95
CA THR A 396 0.72 -26.93 18.17
C THR A 396 0.91 -25.77 19.16
N ARG A 397 2.11 -25.16 19.22
CA ARG A 397 2.39 -24.04 20.11
C ARG A 397 1.81 -22.71 19.61
N TYR A 398 1.84 -22.45 18.30
CA TYR A 398 1.27 -21.24 17.72
C TYR A 398 -0.25 -21.28 17.64
N ALA A 399 -0.85 -22.45 17.36
CA ALA A 399 -2.29 -22.63 17.46
C ALA A 399 -2.80 -22.31 18.88
N LYS A 400 -2.03 -22.68 19.92
CA LYS A 400 -2.35 -22.39 21.33
C LYS A 400 -2.21 -20.92 21.73
N ILE A 401 -1.33 -20.16 21.06
CA ILE A 401 -1.11 -18.73 21.32
C ILE A 401 -2.13 -17.88 20.55
N GLY A 402 -2.45 -18.27 19.32
CA GLY A 402 -3.50 -17.61 18.51
C GLY A 402 -4.93 -17.93 18.98
N SER A 403 -5.14 -19.00 19.76
CA SER A 403 -6.44 -19.38 20.29
C SER A 403 -6.73 -18.90 21.72
N ASP A 404 -5.80 -18.21 22.38
CA ASP A 404 -5.97 -17.82 23.79
C ASP A 404 -6.52 -16.38 23.90
N GLU A 405 -7.80 -16.22 23.57
CA GLU A 405 -8.59 -15.02 23.91
C GLU A 405 -8.55 -14.75 25.43
N GLY A 406 -8.28 -15.76 26.26
CA GLY A 406 -8.13 -15.68 27.72
C GLY A 406 -6.92 -14.87 28.19
N PHE A 407 -5.82 -14.83 27.44
CA PHE A 407 -4.63 -14.04 27.81
C PHE A 407 -4.85 -12.54 27.60
N HIS A 408 -5.49 -12.17 26.49
CA HIS A 408 -5.81 -10.78 26.17
C HIS A 408 -6.96 -10.22 27.02
N SER A 409 -7.97 -11.04 27.32
CA SER A 409 -9.06 -10.67 28.22
C SER A 409 -8.60 -10.54 29.68
N LYS A 410 -7.69 -11.39 30.19
CA LYS A 410 -7.12 -11.23 31.54
C LYS A 410 -6.24 -10.00 31.71
N ILE A 411 -5.44 -9.65 30.69
CA ILE A 411 -4.64 -8.41 30.72
C ILE A 411 -5.54 -7.18 30.57
N GLY A 412 -6.55 -7.24 29.71
CA GLY A 412 -7.54 -6.18 29.52
C GLY A 412 -8.36 -5.91 30.77
N ALA A 413 -8.87 -6.97 31.41
CA ALA A 413 -9.66 -6.87 32.62
C ALA A 413 -8.84 -6.35 33.81
N LYS A 414 -7.58 -6.79 33.96
CA LYS A 414 -6.67 -6.30 35.01
C LYS A 414 -6.32 -4.82 34.84
N LYS A 415 -6.12 -4.36 33.60
CA LYS A 415 -5.97 -2.93 33.28
C LYS A 415 -7.25 -2.12 33.47
N LEU A 416 -8.43 -2.72 33.29
CA LEU A 416 -9.71 -2.06 33.50
C LEU A 416 -9.94 -1.77 35.00
N VAL A 417 -9.57 -2.71 35.88
CA VAL A 417 -9.59 -2.56 37.34
C VAL A 417 -8.69 -1.41 37.81
N ASP A 418 -7.50 -1.29 37.21
CA ASP A 418 -6.54 -0.21 37.52
C ASP A 418 -7.01 1.20 37.06
N LEU A 419 -8.01 1.25 36.18
CA LEU A 419 -8.56 2.50 35.60
C LEU A 419 -9.89 2.92 36.25
N CYS A 420 -10.48 2.11 37.12
CA CYS A 420 -11.69 2.45 37.85
C CYS A 420 -11.35 3.32 39.08
N VAL A 421 -12.10 4.41 39.27
CA VAL A 421 -11.78 5.47 40.25
C VAL A 421 -12.49 5.31 41.58
N ASP A 422 -13.53 4.47 41.64
CA ASP A 422 -14.31 4.19 42.84
C ASP A 422 -14.49 2.69 43.09
N ALA A 423 -14.64 2.34 44.36
CA ALA A 423 -14.58 0.95 44.85
C ALA A 423 -15.73 0.07 44.34
N GLU A 424 -16.89 0.64 44.00
CA GLU A 424 -18.04 -0.13 43.52
C GLU A 424 -17.81 -0.57 42.06
N THR A 425 -17.28 0.34 41.24
CA THR A 425 -16.95 0.06 39.83
C THR A 425 -15.77 -0.88 39.71
N GLN A 426 -14.78 -0.75 40.61
CA GLN A 426 -13.63 -1.66 40.70
C GLN A 426 -14.05 -3.09 41.08
N ALA A 427 -14.94 -3.26 42.08
CA ALA A 427 -15.44 -4.56 42.49
C ALA A 427 -16.27 -5.26 41.39
N ARG A 428 -17.03 -4.50 40.59
CA ARG A 428 -17.74 -5.04 39.42
C ARG A 428 -16.79 -5.48 38.31
N ALA A 429 -15.74 -4.71 38.05
CA ALA A 429 -14.71 -5.06 37.07
C ALA A 429 -13.92 -6.31 37.51
N GLU A 430 -13.61 -6.45 38.81
CA GLU A 430 -12.96 -7.64 39.37
C GLU A 430 -13.84 -8.90 39.29
N ALA A 431 -15.14 -8.78 39.54
CA ALA A 431 -16.08 -9.89 39.39
C ALA A 431 -16.17 -10.37 37.94
N LEU A 432 -16.24 -9.43 36.99
CA LEU A 432 -16.24 -9.74 35.55
C LEU A 432 -14.94 -10.40 35.09
N ALA A 433 -13.80 -10.01 35.68
CA ALA A 433 -12.48 -10.58 35.41
C ALA A 433 -12.30 -12.01 35.96
N HIS A 434 -13.11 -12.41 36.94
CA HIS A 434 -13.08 -13.75 37.53
C HIS A 434 -14.00 -14.75 36.83
N GLU A 435 -15.00 -14.28 36.08
CA GLU A 435 -15.93 -15.11 35.29
C GLU A 435 -15.41 -15.45 33.87
N ILE A 436 -14.36 -14.76 33.40
CA ILE A 436 -13.67 -14.96 32.11
C ILE A 436 -12.34 -15.70 32.35
#